data_AF-A0A515D4U0-F1
#
_entry.id   AF-A0A515D4U0-F1
#
_cell.length_a   1.000
_cell.length_b   1.000
_cell.length_c   1.000
_cell.angle_alpha   90.00
_cell.angle_beta   90.00
_cell.angle_gamma   90.00
#
_symmetry.space_group_name_H-M   'P 1'
#
loop_
_entity.id
_entity.type
_entity.pdbx_description
1 polymer ?
#
loop_
_entity_poly.entity_id
_entity_poly.type
_entity_poly.pdbx_seq_one_letter_code
_entity_poly.pdbx_strand_id
1 'polypeptide(L)'
;MQHDNVMLSANIIYLAEHGLITIRQQRSDDPYSFLDNMRATCKGVDFMQNDGGLSAILNVKTIKLHRETIVVLEDLIAISNMSEGDKEIAKSTLSELSTEALKALVQTVTTAGLTVLIR
;
A
#
# COMPACT_ATOMS: atom_id res chain seq x y z
N MET A 1 4.66 -9.51 -28.93
CA MET A 1 4.26 -10.94 -28.99
C MET A 1 5.07 -11.83 -28.06
N GLN A 2 6.39 -11.95 -28.18
CA GLN A 2 7.14 -12.88 -27.31
C GLN A 2 7.35 -12.37 -25.87
N HIS A 3 7.51 -11.05 -25.69
CA HIS A 3 7.61 -10.43 -24.36
C HIS A 3 6.29 -10.50 -23.55
N ASP A 4 5.16 -10.34 -24.22
CA ASP A 4 3.83 -10.29 -23.57
C ASP A 4 3.46 -11.65 -22.95
N ASN A 5 3.85 -12.75 -23.60
CA ASN A 5 3.60 -14.11 -23.10
C ASN A 5 4.43 -14.46 -21.84
N VAL A 6 5.66 -13.95 -21.73
CA VAL A 6 6.50 -14.17 -20.54
C VAL A 6 5.93 -13.42 -19.35
N MET A 7 5.51 -12.16 -19.55
CA MET A 7 4.88 -11.36 -18.51
C MET A 7 3.56 -11.97 -18.04
N LEU A 8 2.72 -12.43 -18.99
CA LEU A 8 1.47 -13.11 -18.67
C LEU A 8 1.72 -14.39 -17.84
N SER A 9 2.68 -15.20 -18.24
CA SER A 9 3.02 -16.45 -17.54
C SER A 9 3.51 -16.17 -16.11
N ALA A 10 4.38 -15.18 -15.93
CA ALA A 10 4.88 -14.78 -14.62
C ALA A 10 3.74 -14.29 -13.71
N ASN A 11 2.81 -13.49 -14.24
CA ASN A 11 1.66 -13.01 -13.48
C ASN A 11 0.72 -14.16 -13.06
N ILE A 12 0.45 -15.10 -13.95
CA ILE A 12 -0.38 -16.26 -13.67
C ILE A 12 0.24 -17.13 -12.56
N ILE A 13 1.54 -17.39 -12.63
CA ILE A 13 2.25 -18.16 -11.60
C ILE A 13 2.18 -17.43 -10.26
N TYR A 14 2.46 -16.13 -10.25
CA TYR A 14 2.41 -15.31 -9.04
C TYR A 14 1.04 -15.36 -8.34
N LEU A 15 -0.05 -15.24 -9.11
CA LEU A 15 -1.41 -15.33 -8.55
C LEU A 15 -1.75 -16.72 -8.02
N ALA A 16 -1.24 -17.78 -8.66
CA ALA A 16 -1.41 -19.16 -8.21
C ALA A 16 -0.65 -19.44 -6.91
N GLU A 17 0.59 -18.97 -6.78
CA GLU A 17 1.41 -19.10 -5.56
C GLU A 17 0.78 -18.38 -4.35
N HIS A 18 0.07 -17.28 -4.59
CA HIS A 18 -0.67 -16.57 -3.54
C HIS A 18 -2.04 -17.19 -3.23
N GLY A 19 -2.40 -18.27 -3.93
CA GLY A 19 -3.65 -19.00 -3.76
C GLY A 19 -4.89 -18.22 -4.23
N LEU A 20 -4.72 -17.21 -5.08
CA LEU A 20 -5.82 -16.40 -5.61
C LEU A 20 -6.51 -17.09 -6.78
N ILE A 21 -5.75 -17.85 -7.56
CA ILE A 21 -6.26 -18.71 -8.63
C ILE A 21 -5.76 -20.13 -8.47
N THR A 22 -6.46 -21.08 -9.06
CA THR A 22 -6.03 -22.47 -9.23
C THR A 22 -5.96 -22.79 -10.70
N ILE A 23 -4.93 -23.56 -11.08
CA ILE A 23 -4.71 -24.04 -12.44
C ILE A 23 -4.77 -25.55 -12.37
N ARG A 24 -5.77 -26.17 -13.01
CA ARG A 24 -5.83 -27.64 -13.10
C ARG A 24 -4.80 -28.14 -14.10
N GLN A 25 -4.14 -29.26 -13.78
CA GLN A 25 -3.23 -29.90 -14.73
C GLN A 25 -3.99 -30.33 -16.00
N GLN A 26 -3.45 -29.94 -17.14
CA GLN A 26 -3.94 -30.33 -18.46
C GLN A 26 -3.89 -31.85 -18.65
N ARG A 27 -4.89 -32.38 -19.35
CA ARG A 27 -4.87 -33.73 -19.93
C ARG A 27 -4.83 -33.72 -21.47
N SER A 28 -4.75 -32.54 -22.08
CA SER A 28 -4.82 -32.34 -23.54
C SER A 28 -3.61 -31.57 -24.05
N ASP A 29 -3.19 -31.84 -25.29
CA ASP A 29 -1.97 -31.31 -25.91
C ASP A 29 -2.10 -29.89 -26.48
N ASP A 30 -3.13 -29.13 -26.09
CA ASP A 30 -3.40 -27.78 -26.61
C ASP A 30 -2.69 -26.69 -25.78
N PRO A 31 -1.76 -25.91 -26.35
CA PRO A 31 -1.00 -24.88 -25.64
C PRO A 31 -1.83 -23.68 -25.14
N TYR A 32 -3.09 -23.52 -25.56
CA TYR A 32 -3.97 -22.44 -25.10
C TYR A 32 -5.00 -22.86 -24.04
N SER A 33 -5.07 -24.15 -23.72
CA SER A 33 -6.07 -24.75 -22.82
C SER A 33 -5.85 -24.40 -21.33
N PHE A 34 -4.74 -23.75 -20.96
CA PHE A 34 -4.49 -23.37 -19.57
C PHE A 34 -5.46 -22.29 -19.05
N LEU A 35 -5.98 -21.42 -19.93
CA LEU A 35 -6.99 -20.42 -19.56
C LEU A 35 -8.32 -21.07 -19.18
N ASP A 36 -8.72 -22.13 -19.89
CA ASP A 36 -9.96 -22.88 -19.62
C ASP A 36 -9.89 -23.68 -18.32
N ASN A 37 -8.67 -23.95 -17.84
CA ASN A 37 -8.41 -24.71 -16.62
C ASN A 37 -8.08 -23.83 -15.40
N MET A 38 -8.22 -22.51 -15.54
CA MET A 38 -7.98 -21.54 -14.48
C MET A 38 -9.28 -21.12 -13.80
N ARG A 39 -9.29 -21.12 -12.45
CA ARG A 39 -10.44 -20.64 -11.66
C ARG A 39 -9.97 -19.82 -10.47
N ALA A 40 -10.68 -18.73 -10.18
CA ALA A 40 -10.52 -18.00 -8.92
C ALA A 40 -10.88 -18.92 -7.75
N THR A 41 -10.10 -18.84 -6.66
CA THR A 41 -10.42 -19.51 -5.40
C THR A 41 -11.40 -18.68 -4.58
N CYS A 42 -11.98 -19.23 -3.51
CA CYS A 42 -12.75 -18.43 -2.56
C CYS A 42 -11.92 -17.24 -2.04
N LYS A 43 -10.64 -17.48 -1.71
CA LYS A 43 -9.69 -16.43 -1.33
C LYS A 43 -9.50 -15.37 -2.42
N GLY A 44 -9.42 -15.78 -3.69
CA GLY A 44 -9.32 -14.86 -4.83
C GLY A 44 -10.58 -14.02 -5.01
N VAL A 45 -11.76 -14.61 -4.80
CA VAL A 45 -13.05 -13.91 -4.84
C VAL A 45 -13.18 -12.92 -3.68
N ASP A 46 -12.84 -13.33 -2.47
CA ASP A 46 -12.85 -12.49 -1.27
C ASP A 46 -11.83 -11.34 -1.37
N PHE A 47 -10.65 -11.64 -1.93
CA PHE A 47 -9.62 -10.65 -2.23
C PHE A 47 -10.13 -9.54 -3.14
N MET A 48 -10.98 -9.86 -4.12
CA MET A 48 -11.59 -8.84 -4.99
C MET A 48 -12.74 -8.08 -4.32
N GLN A 49 -13.46 -8.69 -3.37
CA GLN A 49 -14.68 -8.11 -2.79
C GLN A 49 -14.43 -7.26 -1.54
N ASN A 50 -13.49 -7.64 -0.66
CA ASN A 50 -13.37 -6.99 0.66
C ASN A 50 -12.38 -5.81 0.71
N ASP A 51 -11.29 -5.83 -0.06
CA ASP A 51 -10.18 -4.89 0.13
C ASP A 51 -9.75 -4.14 -1.15
N GLY A 52 -10.55 -4.14 -2.23
CA GLY A 52 -10.19 -3.47 -3.48
C GLY A 52 -9.18 -4.23 -4.36
N GLY A 53 -8.95 -5.52 -4.10
CA GLY A 53 -8.18 -6.41 -4.96
C GLY A 53 -6.69 -6.09 -5.08
N LEU A 54 -6.11 -6.39 -6.25
CA LEU A 54 -4.69 -6.16 -6.56
C LEU A 54 -4.27 -4.69 -6.36
N SER A 55 -5.23 -3.77 -6.48
CA SER A 55 -4.99 -2.35 -6.27
C SER A 55 -4.64 -2.01 -4.82
N ALA A 56 -5.11 -2.73 -3.80
CA ALA A 56 -4.72 -2.42 -2.42
C ALA A 56 -3.31 -2.91 -2.05
N ILE A 57 -2.90 -4.07 -2.58
CA ILE A 57 -1.54 -4.59 -2.36
C ILE A 57 -0.49 -3.79 -3.16
N LEU A 58 -0.81 -3.40 -4.39
CA LEU A 58 0.14 -2.73 -5.27
C LEU A 58 0.14 -1.19 -5.12
N ASN A 59 -0.91 -0.61 -4.53
CA ASN A 59 -0.99 0.83 -4.26
C ASN A 59 -0.60 1.17 -2.81
N VAL A 60 0.35 0.43 -2.23
CA VAL A 60 1.03 0.86 -1.00
C VAL A 60 1.77 2.15 -1.31
N LYS A 61 1.19 3.28 -0.92
CA LYS A 61 1.85 4.58 -1.02
C LYS A 61 3.01 4.62 -0.04
N THR A 62 4.22 4.44 -0.56
CA THR A 62 5.44 4.63 0.20
C THR A 62 5.62 6.15 0.41
N ILE A 63 5.23 6.65 1.58
CA ILE A 63 5.54 8.02 1.99
C ILE A 63 7.04 8.07 2.34
N LYS A 64 7.85 8.60 1.41
CA LYS A 64 9.25 8.92 1.68
C LYS A 64 9.32 10.29 2.34
N LEU A 65 9.61 10.32 3.64
CA LEU A 65 9.82 11.56 4.39
C LEU A 65 11.19 12.14 3.98
N HIS A 66 11.21 12.95 2.93
CA HIS A 66 12.39 13.74 2.57
C HIS A 66 12.52 14.94 3.53
N ARG A 67 13.69 15.56 3.65
CA ARG A 67 13.90 16.69 4.57
C ARG A 67 12.94 17.88 4.28
N GLU A 68 12.48 18.02 3.03
CA GLU A 68 11.42 18.99 2.65
C GLU A 68 10.05 18.71 3.30
N THR A 69 9.80 17.53 3.85
CA THR A 69 8.55 17.21 4.57
C THR A 69 8.45 17.93 5.91
N ILE A 70 9.57 18.37 6.48
CA ILE A 70 9.59 19.23 7.68
C ILE A 70 8.89 20.56 7.37
N VAL A 71 9.13 21.13 6.19
CA VAL A 71 8.47 22.38 5.74
C VAL A 71 6.95 22.19 5.66
N VAL A 72 6.50 21.06 5.12
CA VAL A 72 5.05 20.75 5.02
C VAL A 72 4.43 20.61 6.41
N LEU A 73 5.12 19.98 7.36
CA LEU A 73 4.64 19.85 8.73
C LEU A 73 4.64 21.20 9.48
N GLU A 74 5.63 22.06 9.24
CA GLU A 74 5.66 23.43 9.76
C GLU A 74 4.49 24.28 9.24
N ASP A 75 4.15 24.14 7.96
CA ASP A 75 2.98 24.79 7.35
C ASP A 75 1.68 24.28 7.97
N LEU A 76 1.56 22.96 8.18
CA LEU A 76 0.40 22.35 8.85
C LEU A 76 0.26 22.83 10.30
N ILE A 77 1.37 22.95 11.04
CA ILE A 77 1.38 23.51 12.40
C ILE A 77 0.95 24.98 12.36
N ALA A 78 1.41 25.76 11.39
CA ALA A 78 1.06 27.17 11.26
C ALA A 78 -0.46 27.37 11.06
N ILE A 79 -1.10 26.56 10.22
CA ILE A 79 -2.55 26.62 9.95
C ILE A 79 -3.41 25.85 10.96
N SER A 80 -2.81 25.15 11.92
CA SER A 80 -3.55 24.43 12.96
C SER A 80 -4.28 25.37 13.93
N ASN A 81 -5.34 24.87 14.57
CA ASN A 81 -6.09 25.58 15.62
C ASN A 81 -5.41 25.52 17.01
N MET A 82 -4.11 25.23 17.05
CA MET A 82 -3.32 25.18 18.30
C MET A 82 -3.08 26.60 18.86
N SER A 83 -2.80 26.69 20.16
CA SER A 83 -2.38 27.96 20.79
C SER A 83 -1.00 28.40 20.27
N GLU A 84 -0.68 29.69 20.31
CA GLU A 84 0.62 30.20 19.82
C GLU A 84 1.81 29.54 20.53
N GLY A 85 1.71 29.30 21.84
CA GLY A 85 2.75 28.61 22.61
C GLY A 85 2.93 27.15 22.17
N ASP A 86 1.84 26.43 21.91
CA ASP A 86 1.91 25.04 21.44
C ASP A 86 2.47 24.95 20.01
N LYS A 87 2.19 25.95 19.16
CA LYS A 87 2.77 26.03 17.80
C LYS A 87 4.27 26.20 17.85
N GLU A 88 4.78 27.02 18.77
CA GLU A 88 6.20 27.30 18.91
C GLU A 88 6.97 26.08 19.43
N ILE A 89 6.41 25.37 20.43
CA ILE A 89 6.92 24.10 20.93
C ILE A 89 6.91 23.03 19.83
N ALA A 90 5.83 22.94 19.04
CA ALA A 90 5.72 21.97 17.96
C ALA A 90 6.77 22.20 16.87
N LYS A 91 7.02 23.46 16.48
CA LYS A 91 8.06 23.83 15.51
C LYS A 91 9.47 23.53 16.02
N SER A 92 9.79 23.91 17.26
CA SER A 92 11.12 23.65 17.82
C SER A 92 11.40 22.15 17.88
N THR A 93 10.43 21.37 18.38
CA THR A 93 10.51 19.92 18.43
C THR A 93 10.73 19.35 17.02
N LEU A 94 9.99 19.82 16.02
CA LEU A 94 10.12 19.32 14.65
C LEU A 94 11.52 19.57 14.05
N SER A 95 12.12 20.73 14.36
CA SER A 95 13.43 21.14 13.85
C SER A 95 14.60 20.36 14.48
N GLU A 96 14.41 19.84 15.68
CA GLU A 96 15.44 19.14 16.47
C GLU A 96 15.43 17.62 16.26
N LEU A 97 14.37 17.06 15.68
CA LEU A 97 14.22 15.62 15.53
C LEU A 97 15.16 15.04 14.46
N SER A 98 15.79 13.92 14.80
CA SER A 98 16.46 13.07 13.81
C SER A 98 15.45 12.44 12.83
N THR A 99 15.94 11.96 11.70
CA THR A 99 15.14 11.25 10.69
C THR A 99 14.35 10.07 11.27
N GLU A 100 14.95 9.35 12.21
CA GLU A 100 14.36 8.21 12.90
C GLU A 100 13.22 8.64 13.83
N ALA A 101 13.42 9.75 14.56
CA ALA A 101 12.42 10.28 15.48
C ALA A 101 11.23 10.91 14.72
N LEU A 102 11.50 11.58 13.60
CA LEU A 102 10.47 12.10 12.70
C LEU A 102 9.59 10.98 12.14
N LYS A 103 10.20 9.85 11.73
CA LYS A 103 9.46 8.67 11.26
C LYS A 103 8.51 8.13 12.33
N ALA A 104 8.99 8.00 13.57
CA ALA A 104 8.17 7.52 14.69
C ALA A 104 7.02 8.48 15.01
N LEU A 105 7.27 9.79 14.94
CA LEU A 105 6.25 10.82 15.18
C LEU A 105 5.17 10.79 14.10
N VAL A 106 5.54 10.73 12.82
CA VAL A 106 4.59 10.60 11.71
C VAL A 106 3.76 9.31 11.82
N GLN A 107 4.37 8.19 12.19
CA GLN A 107 3.63 6.93 12.42
C GLN A 107 2.60 7.06 13.55
N THR A 108 2.97 7.71 14.65
CA THR A 108 2.08 7.92 15.81
C THR A 108 0.92 8.84 15.45
N VAL A 109 1.20 9.96 14.78
CA VAL A 109 0.19 10.92 14.32
C VAL A 109 -0.76 10.27 13.30
N THR A 110 -0.24 9.50 12.35
CA THR A 110 -1.05 8.79 11.37
C THR A 110 -2.01 7.79 12.05
N THR A 111 -1.50 7.04 13.03
CA THR A 111 -2.30 6.07 13.79
C THR A 111 -3.40 6.77 14.60
N ALA A 112 -3.06 7.86 15.29
CA ALA A 112 -4.00 8.65 16.08
C ALA A 112 -5.08 9.29 15.19
N GLY A 113 -4.67 9.91 14.06
CA GLY A 113 -5.58 10.53 13.10
C GLY A 113 -6.54 9.51 12.47
N LEU A 114 -6.03 8.34 12.08
CA LEU A 114 -6.88 7.27 11.54
C LEU A 114 -7.88 6.75 12.58
N THR A 115 -7.46 6.66 13.85
CA THR A 115 -8.36 6.28 14.97
C THR A 115 -9.49 7.28 15.17
N VAL A 116 -9.24 8.58 14.94
CA VAL A 116 -10.28 9.62 14.98
C VAL A 116 -11.22 9.52 13.78
N LEU A 117 -10.71 9.22 12.58
CA LEU A 117 -11.50 9.11 11.35
C LEU A 117 -12.40 7.87 11.28
N ILE A 118 -12.03 6.78 11.95
CA ILE A 118 -12.79 5.52 11.96
C ILE A 118 -13.84 5.49 13.10
N ARG A 119 -13.85 6.48 13.99
CA ARG A 119 -14.89 6.66 15.01
C ARG A 119 -16.12 7.35 14.44
#